data_AF-A0A2E7V8X4-F1
#
_entry.id   AF-A0A2E7V8X4-F1
#
_cell.length_a   1.000
_cell.length_b   1.000
_cell.length_c   1.000
_cell.angle_alpha   90.00
_cell.angle_beta   90.00
_cell.angle_gamma   90.00
#
_symmetry.space_group_name_H-M   'P 1'
#
loop_
_entity.id
_entity.type
_entity.pdbx_description
1 polymer ?
#
loop_
_entity_poly.entity_id
_entity_poly.type
_entity_poly.pdbx_seq_one_letter_code
_entity_poly.pdbx_strand_id
1 'polypeptide(L)'
;MAYEKQITSEQTDNNSYAYIPKPEYTKGQPAPIAANNGLSYMSFDSNGDGGSKAATLAALNQIRETKNKTSDSNLEAGPDGGILTKWGIGFKEYEECVAYINKAEFDVP
;
A
#
# COMPACT_ATOMS: atom_id res chain seq x y z
N MET A 1 -61.02 -4.33 -5.30
CA MET A 1 -60.45 -5.67 -5.60
C MET A 1 -59.90 -5.57 -7.01
N ALA A 2 -58.63 -5.71 -7.33
CA ALA A 2 -57.40 -5.90 -6.59
C ALA A 2 -56.35 -5.08 -7.37
N TYR A 3 -55.48 -4.34 -6.68
CA TYR A 3 -54.30 -3.77 -7.31
C TYR A 3 -53.28 -4.90 -7.42
N GLU A 4 -52.86 -5.22 -8.65
CA GLU A 4 -51.74 -6.12 -8.86
C GLU A 4 -50.49 -5.46 -8.28
N LYS A 5 -49.98 -6.04 -7.20
CA LYS A 5 -48.74 -5.64 -6.59
C LYS A 5 -47.63 -6.09 -7.55
N GLN A 6 -47.11 -5.15 -8.36
CA GLN A 6 -45.86 -5.37 -9.07
C GLN A 6 -44.81 -5.77 -8.03
N ILE A 7 -44.32 -7.00 -8.17
CA ILE A 7 -43.17 -7.48 -7.40
C ILE A 7 -41.98 -6.68 -7.93
N THR A 8 -41.70 -5.54 -7.28
CA THR A 8 -40.42 -4.89 -7.40
C THR A 8 -39.37 -5.89 -6.95
N SER A 9 -38.36 -6.08 -7.79
CA SER A 9 -37.17 -6.86 -7.50
C SER A 9 -36.38 -6.20 -6.38
N GLU A 10 -36.88 -6.27 -5.16
CA GLU A 10 -36.22 -5.83 -3.94
C GLU A 10 -36.20 -7.01 -2.95
N GLN A 11 -35.60 -8.11 -3.40
CA GLN A 11 -35.03 -9.11 -2.51
C GLN A 11 -33.71 -9.60 -3.11
N THR A 12 -32.71 -8.71 -3.18
CA THR A 12 -31.31 -9.11 -3.18
C THR A 12 -30.89 -9.38 -1.73
N ASP A 13 -31.41 -10.47 -1.16
CA ASP A 13 -30.67 -11.15 -0.11
C ASP A 13 -29.40 -11.72 -0.75
N ASN A 14 -28.26 -11.07 -0.49
CA ASN A 14 -26.96 -11.71 -0.31
C ASN A 14 -25.94 -10.60 -0.04
N ASN A 15 -25.89 -10.14 1.20
CA ASN A 15 -24.74 -9.43 1.73
C ASN A 15 -23.56 -10.42 1.77
N SER A 16 -22.98 -10.70 0.59
CA SER A 16 -21.84 -11.59 0.41
C SER A 16 -20.61 -10.88 0.94
N TYR A 17 -20.47 -10.86 2.27
CA TYR A 17 -19.24 -10.40 2.90
C TYR A 17 -18.09 -11.24 2.37
N ALA A 18 -17.06 -10.58 1.84
CA ALA A 18 -15.84 -11.26 1.45
C ALA A 18 -15.27 -12.02 2.67
N TYR A 19 -14.84 -13.26 2.46
CA TYR A 19 -14.17 -14.00 3.52
C TYR A 19 -12.83 -13.34 3.85
N ILE A 20 -12.65 -12.94 5.11
CA ILE A 20 -11.43 -12.30 5.60
C ILE A 20 -10.85 -13.18 6.71
N PRO A 21 -9.63 -13.73 6.52
CA PRO A 21 -9.00 -14.54 7.55
C PRO A 21 -8.66 -13.68 8.77
N LYS A 22 -8.73 -14.30 9.96
CA LYS A 22 -8.25 -13.66 11.19
C LYS A 22 -6.73 -13.50 11.12
N PRO A 23 -6.16 -12.41 11.66
CA PRO A 23 -4.72 -12.28 11.79
C PRO A 23 -4.16 -13.38 12.68
N GLU A 24 -3.11 -14.04 12.20
CA GLU A 24 -2.35 -15.02 12.97
C GLU A 24 -0.98 -14.42 13.31
N TYR A 25 -0.60 -14.51 14.58
CA TYR A 25 0.69 -14.00 15.06
C TYR A 25 1.54 -15.15 15.59
N THR A 26 2.79 -15.21 15.17
CA THR A 26 3.74 -16.18 15.70
C THR A 26 4.14 -15.79 17.12
N LYS A 27 4.23 -16.76 18.05
CA LYS A 27 4.65 -16.50 19.43
C LYS A 27 6.05 -15.85 19.44
N GLY A 28 6.18 -14.69 20.08
CA GLY A 28 7.43 -13.93 20.14
C GLY A 28 7.65 -12.99 18.94
N GLN A 29 6.74 -12.97 17.96
CA GLN A 29 6.81 -12.02 16.86
C GLN A 29 6.56 -10.59 17.38
N PRO A 30 7.38 -9.60 16.97
CA PRO A 30 7.08 -8.20 17.25
C PRO A 30 5.76 -7.78 16.58
N ALA A 31 5.16 -6.69 17.06
CA ALA A 31 3.94 -6.15 16.44
C ALA A 31 4.15 -6.00 14.92
N PRO A 32 3.16 -6.39 14.09
CA PRO A 32 3.30 -6.30 12.65
C PRO A 32 3.60 -4.87 12.22
N ILE A 33 4.51 -4.72 11.25
CA ILE A 33 4.75 -3.43 10.58
C ILE A 33 3.54 -3.08 9.66
N ALA A 34 2.67 -4.05 9.38
CA ALA A 34 1.48 -3.86 8.56
C ALA A 34 0.45 -2.94 9.24
N ALA A 35 -0.20 -2.08 8.44
CA ALA A 35 -1.33 -1.27 8.87
C ALA A 35 -2.43 -2.14 9.49
N ASN A 36 -3.25 -1.55 10.36
CA ASN A 36 -4.40 -2.21 11.00
C ASN A 36 -4.04 -3.52 11.75
N ASN A 37 -2.83 -3.62 12.31
CA ASN A 37 -2.32 -4.84 12.94
C ASN A 37 -2.35 -6.05 12.01
N GLY A 38 -2.17 -5.86 10.70
CA GLY A 38 -2.19 -6.95 9.73
C GLY A 38 -3.58 -7.37 9.25
N LEU A 39 -4.65 -6.65 9.63
CA LEU A 39 -5.97 -6.82 9.02
C LEU A 39 -6.00 -6.21 7.61
N SER A 40 -6.62 -6.93 6.67
CA SER A 40 -6.92 -6.40 5.34
C SER A 40 -7.86 -5.18 5.43
N TYR A 41 -7.71 -4.21 4.51
CA TYR A 41 -8.65 -3.09 4.43
C TYR A 41 -10.09 -3.53 4.11
N MET A 42 -10.26 -4.69 3.48
CA MET A 42 -11.57 -5.32 3.27
C MET A 42 -12.33 -5.56 4.59
N SER A 43 -11.63 -5.64 5.73
CA SER A 43 -12.24 -5.75 7.07
C SER A 43 -13.02 -4.50 7.46
N PHE A 44 -12.82 -3.40 6.74
CA PHE A 44 -13.48 -2.11 6.93
C PHE A 44 -14.38 -1.76 5.75
N ASP A 45 -14.79 -2.76 4.96
CA ASP A 45 -15.75 -2.59 3.87
C ASP A 45 -17.05 -1.97 4.39
N SER A 46 -17.46 -0.89 3.75
CA SER A 46 -18.69 -0.17 4.02
C SER A 46 -19.43 0.06 2.72
N ASN A 47 -20.62 -0.51 2.61
CA ASN A 47 -21.47 -0.42 1.41
C ASN A 47 -20.82 -0.99 0.14
N GLY A 48 -19.97 -2.02 0.27
CA GLY A 48 -19.33 -2.69 -0.85
C GLY A 48 -18.18 -1.90 -1.48
N ASP A 49 -17.56 -0.98 -0.72
CA ASP A 49 -16.41 -0.20 -1.16
C ASP A 49 -15.09 -0.99 -1.03
N GLY A 50 -15.13 -2.21 -0.48
CA GLY A 50 -13.97 -3.07 -0.27
C GLY A 50 -12.94 -2.49 0.69
N GLY A 51 -13.34 -1.51 1.52
CA GLY A 51 -12.45 -0.80 2.45
C GLY A 51 -11.70 0.37 1.84
N SER A 52 -12.02 0.77 0.60
CA SER A 52 -11.33 1.84 -0.12
C SER A 52 -11.38 3.17 0.61
N LYS A 53 -12.51 3.50 1.25
CA LYS A 53 -12.64 4.71 2.06
C LYS A 53 -11.70 4.69 3.26
N ALA A 54 -11.61 3.55 3.96
CA ALA A 54 -10.73 3.38 5.10
C ALA A 54 -9.24 3.48 4.70
N ALA A 55 -8.86 2.85 3.59
CA ALA A 55 -7.50 2.93 3.04
C ALA A 55 -7.12 4.36 2.65
N THR A 56 -8.01 5.07 1.97
CA THR A 56 -7.80 6.46 1.56
C THR A 56 -7.64 7.37 2.77
N LEU A 57 -8.51 7.23 3.78
CA LEU A 57 -8.41 8.00 5.01
C LEU A 57 -7.10 7.72 5.75
N ALA A 58 -6.68 6.46 5.85
CA ALA A 58 -5.42 6.09 6.47
C ALA A 58 -4.21 6.72 5.74
N ALA A 59 -4.20 6.73 4.41
CA ALA A 59 -3.17 7.39 3.61
C ALA A 59 -3.15 8.91 3.84
N LEU A 60 -4.31 9.57 3.88
CA LEU A 60 -4.42 11.00 4.17
C LEU A 60 -3.97 11.33 5.60
N ASN A 61 -4.32 10.48 6.56
CA ASN A 61 -3.86 10.60 7.94
C ASN A 61 -2.35 10.41 8.03
N GLN A 62 -1.77 9.46 7.31
CA GLN A 62 -0.32 9.36 7.18
C GLN A 62 0.26 10.65 6.60
N ILE A 63 -0.25 11.20 5.50
CA ILE A 63 0.27 12.47 4.97
C ILE A 63 0.21 13.61 6.01
N ARG A 64 -0.84 13.64 6.83
CA ARG A 64 -1.09 14.66 7.86
C ARG A 64 -0.26 14.48 9.13
N GLU A 65 -0.11 13.25 9.60
CA GLU A 65 0.59 12.87 10.84
C GLU A 65 2.08 12.66 10.61
N THR A 66 2.44 12.15 9.44
CA THR A 66 3.81 12.19 8.98
C THR A 66 4.14 13.65 8.81
N LYS A 67 4.89 14.15 9.78
CA LYS A 67 5.96 15.11 9.55
C LYS A 67 6.79 14.55 8.38
N ASN A 68 6.35 14.70 7.13
CA ASN A 68 7.19 14.58 5.94
C ASN A 68 8.16 15.77 5.90
N LYS A 69 8.78 16.09 7.04
CA LYS A 69 9.91 17.00 7.18
C LYS A 69 11.21 16.33 6.73
N THR A 70 11.15 15.09 6.24
CA THR A 70 12.29 14.36 5.68
C THR A 70 11.85 13.37 4.58
N SER A 71 10.90 13.75 3.71
CA SER A 71 11.03 13.32 2.32
C SER A 71 12.12 14.12 1.60
N ASP A 72 12.80 15.02 2.31
CA ASP A 72 14.27 15.08 2.28
C ASP A 72 14.80 13.67 2.61
N SER A 73 14.63 12.71 1.71
CA SER A 73 15.78 11.93 1.35
C SER A 73 16.89 12.98 1.17
N ASN A 74 17.87 12.97 2.07
CA ASN A 74 19.16 13.57 1.81
C ASN A 74 19.65 12.84 0.55
N LEU A 75 19.16 13.28 -0.61
CA LEU A 75 19.54 12.82 -1.92
C LEU A 75 20.92 13.42 -2.12
N GLU A 76 21.89 12.89 -1.38
CA GLU A 76 23.27 13.28 -1.57
C GLU A 76 23.67 12.83 -2.96
N ALA A 77 24.36 13.73 -3.67
CA ALA A 77 24.96 13.38 -4.94
C ALA A 77 25.90 12.19 -4.71
N GLY A 78 25.53 11.05 -5.28
CA GLY A 78 26.37 9.88 -5.34
C GLY A 78 27.44 10.04 -6.44
N PRO A 79 28.39 9.10 -6.50
CA PRO A 79 29.36 9.06 -7.58
C PRO A 79 28.67 8.95 -8.95
N ASP A 80 29.30 9.56 -9.97
CA ASP A 80 28.87 9.50 -11.38
C ASP A 80 27.41 9.92 -11.66
N GLY A 81 26.85 10.83 -10.85
CA GLY A 81 25.51 11.38 -11.05
C GLY A 81 24.38 10.57 -10.41
N GLY A 82 24.71 9.48 -9.71
CA GLY A 82 23.75 8.75 -8.91
C GLY A 82 23.29 9.51 -7.66
N ILE A 83 22.36 8.91 -6.93
CA ILE A 83 21.80 9.45 -5.70
C ILE A 83 22.00 8.42 -4.60
N LEU A 84 22.65 8.82 -3.52
CA LEU A 84 22.83 7.93 -2.38
C LEU A 84 21.49 7.74 -1.66
N THR A 85 21.09 6.48 -1.53
CA THR A 85 19.93 6.07 -0.74
C THR A 85 20.36 5.08 0.33
N LYS A 86 19.50 4.85 1.33
CA LYS A 86 19.76 3.83 2.36
C LYS A 86 19.84 2.38 1.83
N TRP A 87 19.50 2.16 0.57
CA TRP A 87 19.53 0.85 -0.08
C TRP A 87 20.65 0.73 -1.14
N GLY A 88 21.46 1.77 -1.33
CA GLY A 88 22.48 1.84 -2.37
C GLY A 88 22.33 3.06 -3.27
N ILE A 89 23.09 3.10 -4.35
CA ILE A 89 23.01 4.18 -5.34
C ILE A 89 21.76 4.01 -6.22
N GLY A 90 20.97 5.07 -6.34
CA GLY A 90 19.81 5.15 -7.23
C GLY A 90 20.03 6.15 -8.35
N PHE A 91 19.22 6.10 -9.41
CA PHE A 91 19.31 6.99 -10.57
C PHE A 91 17.95 7.56 -10.90
N LYS A 92 17.91 8.80 -11.41
CA LYS A 92 16.66 9.41 -11.87
C LYS A 92 16.35 9.00 -13.29
N GLU A 93 17.37 9.07 -14.15
CA GLU A 93 17.24 8.72 -15.56
C GLU A 93 17.72 7.29 -15.81
N TYR A 94 17.08 6.62 -16.77
CA TYR A 94 17.42 5.25 -17.14
C TYR A 94 18.84 5.15 -17.70
N GLU A 95 19.25 6.14 -18.50
CA GLU A 95 20.54 6.21 -19.15
C GLU A 95 21.69 6.32 -18.13
N GLU A 96 21.48 7.03 -17.03
CA GLU A 96 22.46 7.16 -15.93
C GLU A 96 22.67 5.80 -15.24
N CYS A 97 21.59 5.05 -15.02
CA CYS A 97 21.66 3.70 -14.47
C CYS A 97 22.45 2.75 -15.39
N VAL A 98 22.13 2.77 -16.69
CA VAL A 98 22.83 1.94 -17.68
C VAL A 98 24.31 2.33 -17.81
N ALA A 99 24.62 3.63 -17.83
CA ALA A 99 25.99 4.13 -17.88
C ALA A 99 26.79 3.69 -16.64
N TYR A 100 26.19 3.77 -15.45
CA TYR A 100 26.79 3.27 -14.22
C TYR A 100 27.04 1.76 -14.30
N ILE A 101 26.05 0.97 -14.73
CA ILE A 101 26.17 -0.48 -14.84
C ILE A 101 27.28 -0.89 -15.82
N ASN A 102 27.40 -0.20 -16.95
CA ASN A 102 28.41 -0.51 -17.96
C ASN A 102 29.84 -0.13 -17.54
N LYS A 103 29.97 0.84 -16.62
CA LYS A 103 31.26 1.28 -16.07
C LYS A 103 31.67 0.50 -14.82
N ALA A 104 30.69 0.08 -14.02
CA ALA A 104 30.91 -0.65 -12.80
C ALA A 104 31.32 -2.09 -13.11
N GLU A 105 32.46 -2.51 -12.58
CA GLU A 105 32.81 -3.93 -12.50
C GLU A 105 32.06 -4.54 -11.32
N PHE A 106 30.92 -5.19 -11.59
CA PHE A 106 30.21 -5.95 -10.57
C PHE A 106 30.87 -7.31 -10.40
N ASP A 107 31.34 -7.60 -9.19
CA ASP A 107 31.66 -8.96 -8.77
C ASP A 107 30.34 -9.65 -8.41
N VAL A 108 29.78 -10.40 -9.37
CA VAL A 108 28.55 -11.17 -9.17
C VAL A 108 28.96 -12.58 -8.70
N PRO A 109 28.63 -12.98 -7.46
CA PRO A 109 29.04 -14.29 -6.90
C PRO A 109 28.48 -15.50 -7.64
#